data_AF-A0A351KVP0-F1
#
_entry.id   AF-A0A351KVP0-F1
#
_cell.length_a   1.000
_cell.length_b   1.000
_cell.length_c   1.000
_cell.angle_alpha   90.00
_cell.angle_beta   90.00
_cell.angle_gamma   90.00
#
_symmetry.space_group_name_H-M   'P 1'
#
loop_
_entity.id
_entity.type
_entity.pdbx_description
1 polymer ?
#
loop_
_entity_poly.entity_id
_entity_poly.type
_entity_poly.pdbx_seq_one_letter_code
_entity_poly.pdbx_strand_id
1 'polypeptide(L)'
;VDPIANLGEYWFLGKIYHYPNPGVHFGVTFANYCGWFIVAFTTLATNRLLDRWLTQIGYSREGHPSLPGFALFSPLFWTGIVGFQLGVTWMIALEQPSGLDAQKTLLQAVTGSYLIAPIVVLAWIQTLKPANRLNQK
;
A
#
# COMPACT_ATOMS: atom_id res chain seq x y z
N VAL A 1 1.56 8.36 -1.68
CA VAL A 1 1.51 8.37 -3.16
C VAL A 1 2.92 8.11 -3.64
N ASP A 2 3.09 7.12 -4.51
CA ASP A 2 4.38 6.77 -5.08
C ASP A 2 4.79 7.80 -6.16
N PRO A 3 5.97 8.44 -6.07
CA PRO A 3 6.46 9.32 -7.13
C PRO A 3 6.53 8.62 -8.50
N ILE A 4 6.77 7.30 -8.52
CA ILE A 4 6.87 6.54 -9.77
C ILE A 4 5.56 6.47 -10.52
N ALA A 5 4.44 6.45 -9.81
CA ALA A 5 3.12 6.43 -10.44
C ALA A 5 2.85 7.68 -11.31
N ASN A 6 3.63 8.76 -11.11
CA ASN A 6 3.53 9.99 -11.88
C ASN A 6 4.58 10.11 -13.01
N LEU A 7 5.35 9.05 -13.29
CA LEU A 7 6.33 9.04 -14.39
C LEU A 7 5.68 8.79 -15.77
N GLY A 8 4.36 8.91 -15.90
CA GLY A 8 3.69 8.81 -17.20
C GLY A 8 3.86 7.44 -17.86
N GLU A 9 4.49 7.40 -19.04
CA GLU A 9 4.61 6.15 -19.82
C GLU A 9 5.47 5.08 -19.14
N TYR A 10 6.31 5.46 -18.18
CA TYR A 10 7.14 4.53 -17.41
C TYR A 10 6.37 3.81 -16.30
N TRP A 11 5.10 4.17 -16.08
CA TRP A 11 4.20 3.47 -15.15
C TRP A 11 3.01 2.86 -15.88
N PHE A 12 2.61 1.65 -15.50
CA PHE A 12 1.55 0.91 -16.21
C PHE A 12 0.20 1.66 -16.26
N LEU A 13 -0.07 2.57 -15.31
CA LEU A 13 -1.25 3.45 -15.32
C LEU A 13 -0.92 4.92 -15.59
N GLY A 14 0.33 5.29 -15.85
CA GLY A 14 0.71 6.70 -15.80
C GLY A 14 0.07 7.55 -16.91
N LYS A 15 -0.34 6.95 -18.04
CA LYS A 15 -1.11 7.64 -19.09
C LYS A 15 -2.49 8.10 -18.64
N ILE A 16 -3.13 7.40 -17.71
CA ILE A 16 -4.42 7.79 -17.14
C ILE A 16 -4.26 8.61 -15.84
N TYR A 17 -3.06 8.62 -15.27
CA TYR A 17 -2.73 9.28 -14.00
C TYR A 17 -2.15 10.70 -14.20
N HIS A 18 -2.50 11.36 -15.31
CA HIS A 18 -1.98 12.68 -15.65
C HIS A 18 -2.80 13.80 -15.00
N TYR A 19 -2.11 14.74 -14.33
CA TYR A 19 -2.70 15.96 -13.80
C TYR A 19 -2.42 17.15 -14.74
N PRO A 20 -3.44 17.82 -15.31
CA PRO A 20 -3.24 18.98 -16.19
C PRO A 20 -2.48 20.12 -15.51
N ASN A 21 -2.72 20.32 -14.21
CA ASN A 21 -1.98 21.25 -13.37
C ASN A 21 -1.21 20.44 -12.31
N PRO A 22 0.11 20.25 -12.45
CA PRO A 22 0.88 19.46 -11.51
C PRO A 22 0.92 20.13 -10.14
N GLY A 23 0.76 19.33 -9.09
CA GLY A 23 0.89 19.82 -7.71
C GLY A 23 2.34 19.91 -7.23
N VAL A 24 2.54 20.57 -6.08
CA VAL A 24 3.88 20.86 -5.54
C VAL A 24 4.63 19.60 -5.13
N HIS A 25 3.93 18.57 -4.64
CA HIS A 25 4.55 17.37 -4.10
C HIS A 25 4.48 16.20 -5.10
N PHE A 26 5.61 15.88 -5.73
CA PHE A 26 5.73 14.86 -6.79
C PHE A 26 4.75 15.03 -7.96
N GLY A 27 4.31 16.26 -8.26
CA GLY A 27 3.32 16.54 -9.30
C GLY A 27 1.87 16.19 -8.90
N VAL A 28 1.65 15.70 -7.68
CA VAL A 28 0.35 15.29 -7.16
C VAL A 28 -0.40 16.50 -6.59
N THR A 29 -1.62 16.73 -7.05
CA THR A 29 -2.45 17.86 -6.60
C THR A 29 -2.91 17.71 -5.16
N PHE A 30 -3.16 18.83 -4.48
CA PHE A 30 -3.74 18.83 -3.13
C PHE A 30 -5.14 18.17 -3.11
N ALA A 31 -5.90 18.31 -4.21
CA ALA A 31 -7.20 17.66 -4.39
C ALA A 31 -7.11 16.13 -4.30
N ASN A 32 -6.03 15.51 -4.80
CA ASN A 32 -5.83 14.06 -4.67
C ASN A 32 -5.68 13.63 -3.20
N TYR A 33 -4.91 14.38 -2.40
CA TYR A 33 -4.77 14.11 -0.97
C TYR A 33 -6.10 14.25 -0.23
N CYS A 34 -6.87 15.31 -0.54
CA CYS A 34 -8.20 15.51 0.02
C CYS A 34 -9.16 14.37 -0.38
N GLY A 35 -9.11 13.93 -1.64
CA GLY A 35 -9.90 12.80 -2.13
C GLY A 35 -9.62 11.52 -1.34
N TRP A 36 -8.34 11.17 -1.15
CA TRP A 36 -7.97 10.01 -0.32
C TRP A 36 -8.43 10.14 1.13
N PHE A 37 -8.34 11.33 1.71
CA PHE A 37 -8.87 11.59 3.07
C PHE A 37 -10.38 11.36 3.12
N ILE A 38 -11.13 11.88 2.16
CA ILE A 38 -12.59 11.70 2.08
C ILE A 38 -12.95 10.22 1.89
N VAL A 39 -12.25 9.49 1.02
CA VAL A 39 -12.47 8.05 0.81
C VAL A 39 -12.21 7.26 2.08
N ALA A 40 -11.10 7.54 2.77
CA ALA A 40 -10.77 6.88 4.03
C ALA A 40 -11.82 7.19 5.12
N PHE A 41 -12.20 8.47 5.25
CA PHE A 41 -13.22 8.91 6.19
C PHE A 41 -14.58 8.25 5.91
N THR A 42 -15.00 8.25 4.64
CA THR A 42 -16.27 7.65 4.22
C THR A 42 -16.28 6.15 4.46
N THR A 43 -15.21 5.45 4.11
CA THR A 43 -15.07 4.01 4.36
C THR A 43 -15.16 3.69 5.85
N LEU A 44 -14.47 4.46 6.69
CA LEU A 44 -14.51 4.28 8.14
C LEU A 44 -15.90 4.59 8.72
N ALA A 45 -16.52 5.68 8.27
CA ALA A 45 -17.86 6.06 8.69
C ALA A 45 -18.86 4.95 8.33
N THR A 46 -18.90 4.54 7.06
CA THR A 46 -19.78 3.48 6.57
C THR A 46 -19.58 2.17 7.32
N ASN A 47 -18.33 1.73 7.53
CA ASN A 47 -18.06 0.52 8.32
C ASN A 47 -18.55 0.64 9.76
N ARG A 48 -18.37 1.79 10.41
CA ARG A 48 -18.89 2.01 11.77
C ARG A 48 -20.42 2.02 11.82
N LEU A 49 -21.07 2.65 10.84
CA LEU A 49 -22.52 2.68 10.71
C LEU A 49 -23.08 1.28 10.50
N LEU A 50 -22.47 0.51 9.59
CA LEU A 50 -22.81 -0.89 9.34
C LEU A 50 -22.59 -1.76 10.57
N ASP A 51 -21.44 -1.67 11.24
CA ASP A 51 -21.15 -2.42 12.47
C ASP A 51 -22.20 -2.12 13.55
N ARG A 52 -22.57 -0.84 13.74
CA ARG A 52 -23.63 -0.46 14.70
C ARG A 52 -24.99 -1.03 14.32
N TRP A 53 -25.35 -0.96 13.04
CA TRP A 53 -26.62 -1.49 12.54
C TRP A 53 -26.69 -3.02 12.67
N LEU A 54 -25.62 -3.73 12.28
CA LEU A 54 -25.49 -5.18 12.42
C LEU A 54 -25.62 -5.62 13.89
N THR A 55 -24.95 -4.89 14.80
CA THR A 55 -25.06 -5.17 16.25
C THR A 55 -26.50 -4.96 16.75
N GLN A 56 -27.20 -3.94 16.26
CA GLN A 56 -28.59 -3.66 16.65
C GLN A 56 -29.58 -4.74 16.19
N ILE A 57 -29.35 -5.37 15.04
CA ILE A 57 -30.19 -6.48 14.54
C ILE A 57 -29.79 -7.86 15.10
N GLY A 58 -28.93 -7.88 16.12
CA GLY A 58 -28.53 -9.12 16.81
C GLY A 58 -27.47 -9.94 16.08
N TYR A 59 -26.76 -9.37 15.11
CA TYR A 59 -25.62 -10.05 14.47
C TYR A 59 -24.42 -10.07 15.43
N SER A 60 -24.13 -11.25 15.99
CA SER A 60 -22.93 -11.47 16.80
C SER A 60 -21.71 -11.67 15.91
N ARG A 61 -20.62 -10.95 16.19
CA ARG A 61 -19.31 -11.08 15.51
C ARG A 61 -18.61 -12.44 15.77
N GLU A 62 -19.19 -13.25 16.64
CA GLU A 62 -18.66 -14.54 17.07
C GLU A 62 -18.89 -15.58 15.97
N GLY A 63 -17.84 -15.87 15.21
CA GLY A 63 -17.85 -16.95 14.23
C GLY A 63 -17.63 -16.50 12.78
N HIS A 64 -16.67 -15.61 12.52
CA HIS A 64 -16.03 -15.69 11.20
C HIS A 64 -15.33 -17.05 11.13
N PRO A 65 -15.68 -17.94 10.18
CA PRO A 65 -14.86 -19.11 9.92
C PRO A 65 -13.46 -18.62 9.57
N SER A 66 -12.50 -18.84 10.47
CA SER A 66 -11.11 -18.51 10.23
C SER A 66 -10.58 -19.48 9.19
N LEU A 67 -10.75 -19.14 7.91
CA LEU A 67 -10.09 -19.85 6.83
C LEU A 67 -8.59 -19.89 7.14
N PRO A 68 -7.97 -21.08 7.17
CA PRO A 68 -6.54 -21.20 7.42
C PRO A 68 -5.77 -20.29 6.45
N GLY A 69 -4.95 -19.37 6.97
CA GLY A 69 -4.17 -18.43 6.16
C GLY A 69 -4.86 -17.11 5.78
N PHE A 70 -6.14 -16.91 6.11
CA PHE A 70 -6.82 -15.62 5.82
C PHE A 70 -6.17 -14.43 6.56
N ALA A 71 -5.64 -14.66 7.76
CA ALA A 71 -4.88 -13.66 8.50
C ALA A 71 -3.55 -13.28 7.80
N LEU A 72 -2.99 -14.16 6.96
CA LEU A 72 -1.80 -13.89 6.18
C LEU A 72 -2.12 -13.19 4.85
N PHE A 73 -3.36 -13.24 4.37
CA PHE A 73 -3.74 -12.58 3.13
C PHE A 73 -3.44 -11.08 3.17
N SER A 74 -3.91 -10.36 4.19
CA SER A 74 -3.67 -8.93 4.31
C SER A 74 -2.18 -8.54 4.32
N PRO A 75 -1.32 -9.10 5.19
CA PRO A 75 0.11 -8.75 5.18
C PRO A 75 0.82 -9.19 3.91
N LEU A 76 0.50 -10.36 3.33
CA LEU A 76 1.10 -10.80 2.07
C LEU A 76 0.66 -9.92 0.90
N PHE A 77 -0.60 -9.54 0.84
CA PHE A 77 -1.14 -8.66 -0.19
C PHE A 77 -0.49 -7.29 -0.14
N TRP A 78 -0.39 -6.68 1.04
CA TRP A 78 0.33 -5.40 1.21
C TRP A 78 1.81 -5.51 0.89
N THR A 79 2.48 -6.58 1.33
CA THR A 79 3.90 -6.82 1.00
C THR A 79 4.08 -7.02 -0.50
N GLY A 80 3.15 -7.68 -1.18
CA GLY A 80 3.16 -7.86 -2.63
C GLY A 80 2.99 -6.56 -3.40
N ILE A 81 2.05 -5.69 -3.00
CA ILE A 81 1.88 -4.35 -3.59
C ILE A 81 3.18 -3.55 -3.48
N VAL A 82 3.74 -3.52 -2.28
CA VAL A 82 4.95 -2.77 -1.97
C VAL A 82 6.18 -3.35 -2.67
N GLY A 83 6.30 -4.68 -2.73
CA GLY A 83 7.38 -5.36 -3.45
C GLY A 83 7.30 -5.15 -4.95
N PHE A 84 6.11 -5.20 -5.54
CA PHE A 84 5.87 -4.86 -6.93
C PHE A 84 6.29 -3.41 -7.23
N GLN A 85 5.81 -2.47 -6.41
CA GLN A 85 6.14 -1.05 -6.50
C GLN A 85 7.66 -0.83 -6.49
N LEU A 86 8.36 -1.38 -5.50
CA LEU A 86 9.82 -1.29 -5.40
C LEU A 86 10.53 -1.97 -6.58
N GLY A 87 10.02 -3.11 -7.04
CA GLY A 87 10.56 -3.83 -8.19
C GLY A 87 10.54 -2.96 -9.45
N VAL A 88 9.40 -2.32 -9.75
CA VAL A 88 9.29 -1.36 -10.86
C VAL A 88 10.21 -0.16 -10.64
N THR A 89 10.34 0.31 -9.41
CA THR A 89 11.23 1.44 -9.06
C THR A 89 12.69 1.13 -9.34
N TRP A 90 13.15 -0.05 -8.94
CA TRP A 90 14.50 -0.51 -9.24
C TRP A 90 14.72 -0.79 -10.72
N MET A 91 13.73 -1.35 -11.41
CA MET A 91 13.78 -1.59 -12.86
C MET A 91 14.04 -0.27 -13.61
N ILE A 92 13.25 0.77 -13.34
CA ILE A 92 13.41 2.09 -13.98
C ILE A 92 14.75 2.74 -13.57
N ALA A 93 15.17 2.59 -12.32
CA ALA A 93 16.45 3.12 -11.84
C ALA A 93 17.66 2.47 -12.53
N LEU A 94 17.58 1.18 -12.87
CA LEU A 94 18.64 0.45 -13.55
C LEU A 94 18.63 0.66 -15.07
N GLU A 95 17.44 0.73 -15.69
CA GLU A 95 17.30 0.96 -17.14
C GLU A 95 17.69 2.38 -17.56
N GLN A 96 17.59 3.35 -16.64
CA GLN A 96 17.92 4.77 -16.87
C GLN A 96 17.36 5.33 -18.19
N PRO A 97 16.03 5.32 -18.40
CA PRO A 97 15.43 5.83 -19.63
C PRO A 97 15.84 7.28 -19.92
N SER A 98 16.13 7.58 -21.19
CA SER A 98 16.40 8.95 -21.62
C SER A 98 15.17 9.83 -21.37
N GLY A 99 15.33 10.86 -20.53
CA GLY A 99 14.25 11.77 -20.12
C GLY A 99 13.94 11.76 -18.62
N LEU A 100 14.48 10.80 -17.87
CA LEU A 100 14.39 10.76 -16.41
C LEU A 100 15.73 11.11 -15.76
N ASP A 101 15.65 11.77 -14.61
CA ASP A 101 16.83 12.08 -13.80
C ASP A 101 17.26 10.83 -13.02
N ALA A 102 18.35 10.20 -13.48
CA ALA A 102 18.88 8.97 -12.91
C ALA A 102 19.15 9.07 -11.41
N GLN A 103 19.61 10.23 -10.93
CA GLN A 103 19.90 10.44 -9.51
C GLN A 103 18.61 10.48 -8.68
N LYS A 104 17.55 11.10 -9.20
CA LYS A 104 16.24 11.14 -8.51
C LYS A 104 15.59 9.77 -8.45
N THR A 105 15.61 9.01 -9.55
CA THR A 105 15.02 7.67 -9.59
C THR A 105 15.77 6.71 -8.67
N LEU A 106 17.11 6.77 -8.65
CA LEU A 106 17.92 5.98 -7.72
C LEU A 106 17.64 6.35 -6.26
N LEU A 107 17.55 7.65 -5.95
CA LEU A 107 17.23 8.11 -4.59
C LEU A 107 15.84 7.62 -4.15
N GLN A 108 14.85 7.62 -5.05
CA GLN A 108 13.53 7.05 -4.78
C GLN A 108 13.59 5.55 -4.50
N ALA A 109 14.34 4.77 -5.29
CA ALA A 109 14.53 3.34 -5.09
C ALA A 109 15.16 3.01 -3.74
N VAL A 110 16.23 3.74 -3.38
CA VAL A 110 16.94 3.56 -2.11
C VAL A 110 16.05 3.97 -0.94
N THR A 111 15.43 5.15 -1.00
CA THR A 111 14.57 5.66 0.08
C THR A 111 13.37 4.76 0.32
N GLY A 112 12.71 4.28 -0.75
CA GLY A 112 11.61 3.32 -0.64
C GLY A 112 12.06 2.03 0.05
N SER A 113 13.20 1.50 -0.37
CA SER A 113 13.77 0.27 0.20
C SER A 113 14.07 0.41 1.70
N TYR A 114 14.60 1.55 2.14
CA TYR A 114 14.85 1.86 3.55
C TYR A 114 13.58 1.98 4.39
N LEU A 115 12.49 2.53 3.84
CA LEU A 115 11.21 2.66 4.55
C LEU A 115 10.53 1.30 4.75
N ILE A 116 10.69 0.39 3.78
CA ILE A 116 9.96 -0.87 3.72
C ILE A 116 10.71 -2.00 4.43
N ALA A 117 12.04 -2.04 4.34
CA ALA A 117 12.88 -3.06 4.95
C ALA A 117 12.58 -3.29 6.46
N PRO A 118 12.51 -2.27 7.35
CA PRO A 118 12.24 -2.51 8.76
C PRO A 118 10.83 -3.05 9.00
N ILE A 119 9.84 -2.64 8.21
CA ILE A 119 8.45 -3.12 8.33
C ILE A 119 8.38 -4.61 7.96
N VAL A 120 9.02 -5.00 6.85
CA VAL A 120 9.09 -6.41 6.41
C VAL A 120 9.87 -7.26 7.40
N VAL A 121 11.00 -6.76 7.92
CA VAL A 121 11.79 -7.46 8.94
C VAL A 121 10.99 -7.66 10.23
N LEU A 122 10.30 -6.63 10.71
CA LEU A 122 9.45 -6.74 11.90
C LEU A 122 8.28 -7.72 11.67
N ALA A 123 7.64 -7.66 10.51
CA ALA A 123 6.57 -8.60 10.14
C ALA A 123 7.09 -10.05 10.08
N TRP A 124 8.27 -10.26 9.51
CA TRP A 124 8.94 -11.57 9.46
C TRP A 124 9.32 -12.08 10.85
N ILE A 125 9.86 -11.23 11.73
CA ILE A 125 10.18 -11.63 13.11
C ILE A 125 8.90 -12.02 13.87
N GLN A 126 7.77 -11.36 13.61
CA GLN A 126 6.50 -11.71 14.24
C GLN A 126 5.99 -13.09 13.82
N THR A 127 6.24 -13.56 12.60
CA THR A 127 5.84 -14.91 12.19
C THR A 127 6.70 -15.99 12.86
N LEU A 128 7.93 -15.67 13.26
CA LEU A 128 8.84 -16.57 13.96
C LEU A 128 8.58 -16.68 15.47
N LYS A 129 7.74 -15.81 16.06
CA LYS A 129 7.48 -15.80 17.50
C LYS A 129 6.84 -17.13 17.98
N PRO A 130 7.37 -17.75 19.06
CA PRO A 130 6.83 -19.00 19.62
C PRO A 130 5.35 -18.92 20.03
N ALA A 131 4.87 -17.74 20.43
CA ALA A 131 3.49 -17.48 20.80
C ALA A 131 2.48 -17.79 19.67
N ASN A 132 2.91 -17.70 18.40
CA ASN A 132 2.07 -18.05 17.24
C ASN A 132 1.98 -19.57 16.97
N ARG A 133 2.74 -20.40 17.70
CA ARG A 133 2.73 -21.87 17.53
C ARG A 133 1.78 -22.60 18.51
N LEU A 134 1.18 -21.89 19.46
CA LEU A 134 0.39 -22.49 20.53
C LEU A 134 -1.05 -22.88 20.13
N ASN A 135 -1.53 -22.47 18.96
CA ASN A 135 -2.87 -22.82 18.44
C ASN A 135 -2.86 -24.02 17.46
N GLN A 136 -1.80 -24.83 17.42
CA GLN A 136 -1.67 -25.98 16.51
C GLN A 136 -1.61 -27.36 17.20
N LYS A 137 -2.22 -27.50 18.38
CA LYS A 137 -2.40 -28.84 19.01
C LYS A 137 -3.88 -29.17 19.15
#